data_AF-A0A8D6UAP5-F1
#
_entry.id   AF-A0A8D6UAP5-F1
#
_cell.length_a   1.000
_cell.length_b   1.000
_cell.length_c   1.000
_cell.angle_alpha   90.00
_cell.angle_beta   90.00
_cell.angle_gamma   90.00
#
_symmetry.space_group_name_H-M   'P 1'
#
loop_
_entity.id
_entity.type
_entity.pdbx_description
1 polymer ?
#
loop_
_entity_poly.entity_id
_entity_poly.type
_entity_poly.pdbx_seq_one_letter_code
_entity_poly.pdbx_strand_id
1 'polypeptide(L)' 'MRLIKNTTELIRIKDPNIIISLVFENAYTHIEVQAKLDYPVYETTF' A
#
# COMPACT_ATOMS: atom_id res chain seq x y z
N MET A 1 -12.34 -12.59 -4.00
CA MET A 1 -11.13 -11.84 -3.60
C MET A 1 -10.50 -12.55 -2.42
N ARG A 2 -9.22 -12.89 -2.50
CA ARG A 2 -8.50 -13.58 -1.41
C ARG A 2 -7.58 -12.58 -0.72
N LEU A 3 -7.68 -12.49 0.61
CA LEU A 3 -6.76 -11.67 1.40
C LEU A 3 -5.39 -12.35 1.47
N ILE A 4 -4.35 -11.64 1.07
CA ILE A 4 -2.96 -12.11 1.17
C ILE A 4 -2.31 -11.41 2.37
N LYS A 5 -1.72 -12.18 3.29
CA LYS A 5 -1.17 -11.65 4.55
C LYS A 5 0.34 -11.34 4.54
N ASN A 6 1.07 -11.64 3.45
CA ASN A 6 2.53 -11.42 3.35
C ASN A 6 2.88 -10.62 2.07
N THR A 7 2.55 -9.34 2.03
CA THR A 7 2.47 -8.58 0.76
C THR A 7 3.58 -7.56 0.54
N THR A 8 4.39 -7.29 1.56
CA THR A 8 5.62 -6.49 1.46
C THR A 8 6.67 -7.11 0.54
N GLU A 9 6.66 -8.44 0.37
CA GLU A 9 7.54 -9.12 -0.60
C GLU A 9 6.96 -9.12 -2.02
N LEU A 10 5.65 -9.23 -2.17
CA LEU A 10 4.96 -9.18 -3.48
C LEU A 10 5.01 -7.78 -4.10
N ILE A 11 4.92 -6.76 -3.26
CA ILE A 11 4.90 -5.37 -3.67
C ILE A 11 6.06 -4.69 -2.96
N ARG A 12 7.19 -4.59 -3.67
CA ARG A 12 8.42 -3.98 -3.16
C ARG A 12 8.26 -2.45 -3.08
N ILE A 13 7.47 -1.97 -2.13
CA ILE A 13 7.37 -0.55 -1.77
C ILE A 13 8.55 -0.24 -0.84
N LYS A 14 9.39 0.71 -1.24
CA LYS A 14 10.57 1.15 -0.46
C LYS A 14 10.32 2.41 0.36
N ASP A 15 9.18 3.06 0.16
CA ASP A 15 8.85 4.29 0.88
C ASP A 15 8.30 3.94 2.28
N PRO A 16 8.95 4.37 3.37
CA PRO A 16 8.51 4.08 4.73
C PRO A 16 7.21 4.80 5.12
N ASN A 17 6.81 5.84 4.40
CA ASN A 17 5.58 6.58 4.63
C ASN A 17 4.36 5.91 3.97
N ILE A 18 4.56 4.86 3.17
CA ILE A 18 3.49 4.10 2.55
C ILE A 18 3.29 2.80 3.34
N ILE A 19 2.24 2.77 4.15
CA ILE A 19 1.90 1.60 4.97
C ILE A 19 0.80 0.83 4.25
N ILE A 20 1.13 -0.36 3.74
CA ILE A 20 0.14 -1.27 3.16
C ILE A 20 -0.69 -1.87 4.30
N SER A 21 -2.00 -1.67 4.26
CA SER A 21 -2.94 -2.20 5.25
C SER A 21 -3.50 -3.56 4.83
N LEU A 22 -3.90 -3.68 3.56
CA LEU A 22 -4.53 -4.89 3.02
C LEU A 22 -4.17 -5.06 1.55
N VAL A 23 -4.04 -6.31 1.12
CA VAL A 23 -3.89 -6.67 -0.29
C VAL A 23 -4.81 -7.81 -0.63
N PHE A 24 -5.55 -7.60 -1.71
CA PHE A 24 -6.49 -8.57 -2.22
C PHE A 24 -6.05 -9.02 -3.60
N GLU A 25 -5.93 -10.33 -3.76
CA GLU A 25 -5.89 -10.92 -5.09
C GLU A 25 -7.32 -11.04 -5.61
N ASN A 26 -7.57 -10.37 -6.73
CA ASN A 26 -8.77 -10.60 -7.49
C ASN A 26 -8.58 -11.87 -8.34
N ALA A 27 -9.62 -12.70 -8.43
CA ALA A 27 -9.56 -14.04 -9.00
C ALA A 27 -9.27 -14.08 -10.51
N TYR A 28 -9.13 -12.93 -11.17
CA TYR A 28 -9.11 -12.88 -12.64
C TYR A 28 -7.91 -12.14 -13.25
N THR A 29 -7.42 -11.01 -12.71
CA THR A 29 -6.43 -10.22 -13.47
C THR A 29 -5.55 -9.26 -12.68
N HIS A 30 -5.90 -8.86 -11.45
CA HIS A 30 -5.21 -7.78 -10.78
C HIS A 30 -5.22 -7.92 -9.25
N ILE A 31 -4.33 -7.16 -8.63
CA ILE A 31 -4.16 -7.06 -7.19
C ILE A 31 -4.66 -5.70 -6.77
N GLU A 32 -5.56 -5.66 -5.78
CA GLU A 32 -6.00 -4.43 -5.15
C GLU A 32 -5.24 -4.22 -3.85
N VAL A 33 -4.75 -3.00 -3.63
CA VAL A 33 -3.94 -2.63 -2.47
C VAL A 33 -4.60 -1.47 -1.76
N GLN A 34 -4.88 -1.65 -0.47
CA GLN A 34 -5.25 -0.55 0.40
C GLN A 34 -4.02 -0.11 1.19
N ALA A 35 -3.66 1.16 1.08
CA ALA A 35 -2.51 1.73 1.76
C ALA A 35 -2.88 3.06 2.42
N LYS A 36 -2.19 3.36 3.52
CA LYS A 36 -2.17 4.68 4.14
C LYS A 36 -0.90 5.39 3.70
N LEU A 37 -1.04 6.65 3.28
CA LEU A 37 0.08 7.56 3.08
C LEU A 37 0.22 8.40 4.35
N ASP A 38 1.36 8.30 5.00
CA ASP A 38 1.69 9.03 6.22
C ASP A 38 2.80 10.04 5.92
N TYR A 39 2.55 10.91 4.94
CA TYR A 39 3.48 11.98 4.63
C TYR A 39 3.25 13.15 5.59
N PRO A 40 4.33 13.72 6.17
CA PRO A 40 4.21 14.96 6.91
C PRO A 40 3.69 16.05 5.96
N VAL A 41 2.67 16.78 6.41
CA VAL A 41 2.23 17.98 5.71
C VAL A 41 3.31 19.03 5.96
N TYR A 42 4.18 19.26 4.99
CA TYR A 42 5.04 20.43 5.02
C TYR A 42 4.16 21.65 4.79
N GLU A 43 3.93 22.45 5.83
CA GLU A 43 3.40 23.79 5.66
C GLU A 43 4.40 24.59 4.83
N THR A 44 4.13 24.74 3.54
CA THR A 44 4.80 25.75 2.73
C THR A 44 4.29 27.10 3.21
N THR A 45 5.00 27.72 4.15
CA THR A 45 4.86 29.14 4.44
C THR A 45 5.37 29.90 3.22
N PHE A 46 4.47 30.42 2.41
CA PHE A 46 4.75 31.40 1.35
C PHE A 46 4.64 32.81 1.91
#